data_AF-S9VYV8-F1
#
_entry.id   AF-S9VYV8-F1
#
_cell.length_a   1.000
_cell.length_b   1.000
_cell.length_c   1.000
_cell.angle_alpha   90.00
_cell.angle_beta   90.00
_cell.angle_gamma   90.00
#
_symmetry.space_group_name_H-M   'P 1'
#
loop_
_entity.id
_entity.type
_entity.pdbx_description
1 polymer ?
#
loop_
_entity_poly.entity_id
_entity_poly.type
_entity_poly.pdbx_seq_one_letter_code
_entity_poly.pdbx_strand_id
1 'polypeptide(L)'
;MSTAFSFFLFITLLTCLFGLTLGNTEIINFKSIHVYDRNGSCQLRIPDTVSQSLILQPYPIDPEKGISESASRVALHACGLKENTWYQLRASWPAVYPSEIDLAWNGTHALVRLYASFYSVDDSLMNHPPPVPIQIDLEPLTLGFLPSSLKPIVAVIAVIIISSIPFAFLILRKQKLD
;
A
#
# COMPACT_ATOMS: atom_id res chain seq x y z
N MET A 1 28.20 25.42 -14.57
CA MET A 1 26.84 25.15 -15.11
C MET A 1 26.39 23.67 -15.05
N SER A 2 27.27 22.69 -14.83
CA SER A 2 26.90 21.25 -14.86
C SER A 2 26.26 20.70 -13.56
N THR A 3 26.62 21.21 -12.39
CA THR A 3 26.13 20.69 -11.09
C THR A 3 24.67 21.03 -10.80
N ALA A 4 24.23 22.25 -11.17
CA ALA A 4 22.84 22.70 -10.98
C ALA A 4 21.85 21.87 -11.80
N PHE A 5 22.21 21.49 -13.03
CA PHE A 5 21.34 20.70 -13.91
C PHE A 5 21.16 19.26 -13.41
N SER A 6 22.23 18.65 -12.88
CA SER A 6 22.17 17.30 -12.31
C SER A 6 21.33 17.23 -11.02
N PHE A 7 21.38 18.28 -10.20
CA PHE A 7 20.58 18.36 -8.98
C PHE A 7 19.09 18.56 -9.30
N PHE A 8 18.78 19.39 -10.30
CA PHE A 8 17.41 19.59 -10.77
C PHE A 8 16.81 18.30 -11.35
N LEU A 9 17.56 17.59 -12.19
CA LEU A 9 17.10 16.31 -12.76
C LEU A 9 16.86 15.26 -11.67
N PHE A 10 17.70 15.21 -10.63
CA PHE A 10 17.51 14.31 -9.49
C PHE A 10 16.24 14.67 -8.70
N ILE A 11 15.99 15.96 -8.42
CA ILE A 11 14.77 16.40 -7.74
C ILE A 11 13.52 16.09 -8.58
N THR A 12 13.57 16.31 -9.90
CA THR A 12 12.44 16.02 -10.80
C THR A 12 12.17 14.52 -10.90
N LEU A 13 13.22 13.68 -10.97
CA LEU A 13 13.06 12.23 -10.98
C LEU A 13 12.47 11.74 -9.65
N LEU A 14 12.93 12.31 -8.53
CA LEU A 14 12.45 12.00 -7.18
C LEU A 14 10.97 12.41 -7.02
N THR A 15 10.58 13.61 -7.47
CA THR A 15 9.19 14.07 -7.43
C THR A 15 8.28 13.29 -8.38
N CYS A 16 8.76 12.87 -9.56
CA CYS A 16 8.01 11.95 -10.44
C CYS A 16 7.85 10.55 -9.83
N LEU A 17 8.85 10.04 -9.10
CA LEU A 17 8.76 8.76 -8.37
C LEU A 17 7.75 8.81 -7.22
N PHE A 18 7.61 9.96 -6.55
CA PHE A 18 6.57 10.16 -5.51
C PHE A 18 5.18 10.48 -6.09
N GLY A 19 5.10 11.01 -7.31
CA GLY A 19 3.85 11.46 -7.94
C GLY A 19 2.97 10.34 -8.52
N LEU A 20 3.47 9.12 -8.62
CA LEU A 20 2.72 8.00 -9.19
C LEU A 20 2.09 7.15 -8.08
N THR A 21 0.82 7.49 -7.82
CA THR A 21 -0.31 6.75 -7.23
C THR A 21 -0.94 7.50 -6.06
N LEU A 22 -1.72 8.55 -6.36
CA LEU A 22 -2.70 9.12 -5.44
C LEU A 22 -3.92 8.17 -5.38
N GLY A 23 -3.73 7.01 -4.77
CA GLY A 23 -4.81 6.13 -4.33
C GLY A 23 -5.02 6.31 -2.84
N ASN A 24 -6.26 6.31 -2.38
CA ASN A 24 -6.51 6.19 -0.96
C ASN A 24 -5.99 4.81 -0.53
N THR A 25 -5.27 4.78 0.58
CA THR A 25 -4.59 3.58 1.05
C THR A 25 -4.69 3.49 2.56
N GLU A 26 -5.11 2.33 3.05
CA GLU A 26 -5.09 1.98 4.46
C GLU A 26 -4.05 0.87 4.69
N ILE A 27 -3.23 1.02 5.72
CA ILE A 27 -2.09 0.14 5.96
C ILE A 27 -2.08 -0.29 7.42
N ILE A 28 -1.98 -1.60 7.65
CA ILE A 28 -1.69 -2.15 8.97
C ILE A 28 -0.47 -3.06 8.91
N ASN A 29 0.38 -2.93 9.94
CA ASN A 29 1.52 -3.81 10.13
C ASN A 29 1.23 -4.72 11.31
N PHE A 30 1.47 -6.02 11.12
CA PHE A 30 1.29 -7.00 12.19
C PHE A 30 2.39 -8.04 12.18
N LYS A 31 2.61 -8.64 13.33
CA LYS A 31 3.55 -9.75 13.49
C LYS A 31 2.77 -11.05 13.55
N SER A 32 3.10 -12.00 12.69
CA SER A 32 2.49 -13.32 12.74
C SER A 32 3.03 -14.11 13.94
N ILE A 33 2.13 -14.64 14.75
CA ILE A 33 2.45 -15.46 15.93
C ILE A 33 2.34 -16.95 15.61
N HIS A 34 1.66 -17.34 14.53
CA HIS A 34 1.41 -18.74 14.18
C HIS A 34 1.67 -19.00 12.70
N VAL A 35 2.20 -20.19 12.41
CA VAL A 35 2.22 -20.72 11.04
C VAL A 35 0.79 -21.11 10.67
N TYR A 36 0.23 -20.46 9.66
CA TYR A 36 -1.11 -20.78 9.18
C TYR A 36 -1.02 -21.35 7.77
N ASP A 37 -0.98 -22.69 7.71
CA ASP A 37 -0.94 -23.46 6.47
C ASP A 37 -2.03 -24.53 6.50
N ARG A 38 -3.29 -24.07 6.40
CA ARG A 38 -4.45 -24.96 6.29
C ARG A 38 -4.81 -25.06 4.81
N ASN A 39 -5.05 -26.28 4.31
CA ASN A 39 -5.52 -26.61 2.95
C ASN A 39 -6.94 -26.07 2.60
N GLY A 40 -7.41 -24.99 3.25
CA GLY A 40 -8.67 -24.33 2.94
C GLY A 40 -8.56 -23.39 1.74
N SER A 41 -9.68 -22.78 1.35
CA SER A 41 -9.72 -21.74 0.32
C SER A 41 -9.04 -20.46 0.84
N CYS A 42 -7.74 -20.34 0.60
CA CYS A 42 -6.95 -19.16 0.93
C CYS A 42 -7.22 -18.06 -0.10
N GLN A 43 -7.70 -16.89 0.33
CA GLN A 43 -7.84 -15.72 -0.55
C GLN A 43 -6.54 -14.91 -0.60
N LEU A 44 -5.81 -14.82 0.52
CA LEU A 44 -4.52 -14.12 0.58
C LEU A 44 -3.41 -15.16 0.79
N ARG A 45 -2.54 -15.36 -0.20
CA ARG A 45 -1.48 -16.39 -0.14
C ARG A 45 -0.08 -15.78 -0.30
N ILE A 46 0.79 -16.10 0.65
CA ILE A 46 2.25 -15.93 0.56
C ILE A 46 2.84 -17.28 0.09
N PRO A 47 3.77 -17.35 -0.88
CA PRO A 47 4.65 -16.29 -1.40
C PRO A 47 4.19 -15.61 -2.69
N ASP A 48 3.02 -15.98 -3.23
CA ASP A 48 2.65 -15.63 -4.60
C ASP A 48 2.40 -14.11 -4.80
N THR A 49 2.45 -13.29 -3.73
CA THR A 49 2.17 -11.84 -3.77
C THR A 49 0.90 -11.55 -4.57
N VAL A 50 -0.12 -12.38 -4.34
CA VAL A 50 -1.39 -12.26 -5.05
C VAL A 50 -2.16 -11.13 -4.40
N SER A 51 -2.21 -10.00 -5.10
CA SER A 51 -3.18 -8.95 -4.87
C SER A 51 -4.57 -9.51 -5.04
N GLN A 52 -5.41 -9.40 -4.00
CA GLN A 52 -6.81 -9.76 -4.09
C GLN A 52 -7.61 -8.52 -4.47
N SER A 53 -8.22 -8.55 -5.66
CA SER A 53 -9.20 -7.54 -6.06
C SER A 53 -10.58 -7.93 -5.55
N LEU A 54 -11.27 -6.96 -4.95
CA LEU A 54 -12.65 -7.06 -4.49
C LEU A 54 -13.44 -5.89 -5.08
N ILE A 55 -14.74 -6.10 -5.28
CA ILE A 55 -15.67 -5.01 -5.55
C ILE A 55 -16.65 -5.01 -4.40
N LEU A 56 -16.61 -3.98 -3.56
CA LEU A 56 -17.49 -3.86 -2.40
C LEU A 56 -18.48 -2.72 -2.63
N GLN A 57 -19.72 -2.96 -2.23
CA GLN A 57 -20.78 -1.96 -2.25
C GLN A 57 -20.73 -1.18 -0.93
N PRO A 58 -20.33 0.10 -0.90
CA PRO A 58 -20.33 0.88 0.33
C PRO A 58 -21.77 1.01 0.86
N TYR A 59 -21.91 1.10 2.18
CA TYR A 59 -23.18 1.43 2.81
C TYR A 59 -23.14 2.89 3.26
N PRO A 60 -24.24 3.67 3.09
CA PRO A 60 -24.31 5.01 3.64
C PRO A 60 -24.16 5.01 5.17
N ILE A 61 -23.43 6.00 5.68
CA ILE A 61 -23.32 6.25 7.11
C ILE A 61 -24.64 6.89 7.57
N ASP A 62 -25.26 6.31 8.60
CA ASP A 62 -26.41 6.93 9.26
C ASP A 62 -25.86 8.04 10.18
N PRO A 63 -26.22 9.32 9.97
CA PRO A 63 -25.68 10.43 10.76
C PRO A 63 -26.07 10.37 12.25
N GLU A 64 -27.16 9.68 12.60
CA GLU A 64 -27.60 9.52 13.98
C GLU A 64 -27.00 8.28 14.65
N LYS A 65 -26.73 7.22 13.87
CA LYS A 65 -26.23 5.92 14.39
C LYS A 65 -24.73 5.69 14.15
N GLY A 66 -24.05 6.57 13.43
CA GLY A 66 -22.64 6.45 13.08
C GLY A 66 -22.39 5.36 12.03
N ILE A 67 -21.18 4.78 12.04
CA ILE A 67 -20.81 3.67 11.16
C ILE A 67 -21.76 2.50 11.44
N SER A 68 -22.76 2.35 10.58
CA SER A 68 -23.78 1.32 10.71
C SER A 68 -23.14 -0.07 10.75
N GLU A 69 -23.70 -0.98 11.55
CA GLU A 69 -23.36 -2.41 11.51
C GLU A 69 -23.50 -3.00 10.09
N SER A 70 -24.23 -2.31 9.22
CA SER A 70 -24.47 -2.61 7.80
C SER A 70 -23.33 -2.28 6.83
N ALA A 71 -22.18 -1.77 7.29
CA ALA A 71 -21.01 -1.59 6.41
C ALA A 71 -20.69 -2.89 5.66
N SER A 72 -20.23 -2.80 4.41
CA SER A 72 -19.80 -4.00 3.67
C SER A 72 -18.58 -4.60 4.36
N ARG A 73 -18.73 -5.79 4.95
CA ARG A 73 -17.68 -6.51 5.66
C ARG A 73 -17.23 -7.71 4.86
N VAL A 74 -15.93 -7.79 4.60
CA VAL A 74 -15.32 -8.99 4.03
C VAL A 74 -14.20 -9.46 4.95
N ALA A 75 -14.20 -10.76 5.23
CA ALA A 75 -13.11 -11.44 5.92
C ALA A 75 -12.33 -12.27 4.90
N LEU A 76 -11.09 -11.87 4.61
CA LEU A 76 -10.19 -12.61 3.74
C LEU A 76 -9.26 -13.48 4.59
N HIS A 77 -9.29 -14.78 4.35
CA HIS A 77 -8.44 -15.73 5.03
C HIS A 77 -7.03 -15.71 4.42
N ALA A 78 -6.02 -15.57 5.28
CA ALA A 78 -4.62 -15.51 4.86
C ALA A 78 -3.86 -16.79 5.19
N CYS A 79 -2.99 -17.21 4.26
CA CYS A 79 -2.23 -18.45 4.34
C CYS A 79 -0.76 -18.25 3.93
N GLY A 80 0.08 -19.19 4.35
CA GLY A 80 1.52 -19.14 4.07
C GLY A 80 2.27 -18.14 4.96
N LEU A 81 1.66 -17.73 6.08
CA LEU A 81 2.29 -16.88 7.08
C LEU A 81 3.37 -17.68 7.82
N LYS A 82 4.56 -17.08 7.94
CA LYS A 82 5.68 -17.60 8.71
C LYS A 82 5.61 -17.07 10.13
N GLU A 83 5.94 -17.93 11.08
CA GLU A 83 6.00 -17.57 12.48
C GLU A 83 7.02 -16.44 12.72
N ASN A 84 6.71 -15.57 13.68
CA ASN A 84 7.58 -14.49 14.15
C ASN A 84 8.00 -13.49 13.04
N THR A 85 7.29 -13.49 11.91
CA THR A 85 7.58 -12.64 10.75
C THR A 85 6.62 -11.45 10.71
N TRP A 86 7.15 -10.27 10.38
CA TRP A 86 6.35 -9.06 10.20
C TRP A 86 5.72 -9.04 8.82
N TYR A 87 4.48 -8.60 8.76
CA TYR A 87 3.69 -8.47 7.55
C TYR A 87 3.05 -7.09 7.49
N GLN A 88 2.87 -6.61 6.27
CA GLN A 88 2.08 -5.44 5.95
C GLN A 88 0.86 -5.90 5.15
N LEU A 89 -0.32 -5.49 5.63
CA LEU A 89 -1.56 -5.60 4.89
C LEU A 89 -1.94 -4.20 4.42
N ARG A 90 -2.21 -4.09 3.13
CA ARG A 90 -2.58 -2.84 2.48
C ARG A 90 -3.91 -3.02 1.78
N ALA A 91 -4.82 -2.07 1.98
CA ALA A 91 -6.01 -1.91 1.16
C ALA A 91 -5.88 -0.60 0.38
N SER A 92 -6.08 -0.64 -0.93
CA SER A 92 -6.04 0.55 -1.79
C SER A 92 -7.30 0.64 -2.65
N TRP A 93 -7.76 1.87 -2.89
CA TRP A 93 -8.93 2.15 -3.71
C TRP A 93 -8.78 3.48 -4.46
N PRO A 94 -9.48 3.66 -5.59
CA PRO A 94 -9.34 4.88 -6.39
C PRO A 94 -9.90 6.09 -5.65
N ALA A 95 -9.16 7.21 -5.66
CA ALA A 95 -9.55 8.46 -5.00
C ALA A 95 -10.83 9.11 -5.56
N VAL A 96 -11.31 8.66 -6.73
CA VAL A 96 -12.58 9.12 -7.32
C VAL A 96 -13.81 8.59 -6.57
N TYR A 97 -13.64 7.55 -5.74
CA TYR A 97 -14.70 7.02 -4.90
C TYR A 97 -14.60 7.66 -3.52
N PRO A 98 -15.61 8.43 -3.08
CA PRO A 98 -15.56 9.11 -1.80
C PRO A 98 -16.02 8.14 -0.70
N SER A 99 -15.23 7.09 -0.49
CA SER A 99 -15.45 6.03 0.47
C SER A 99 -14.24 5.87 1.35
N GLU A 100 -14.46 5.36 2.55
CA GLU A 100 -13.44 5.12 3.55
C GLU A 100 -13.41 3.63 3.90
N ILE A 101 -12.21 3.12 4.17
CA ILE A 101 -11.97 1.71 4.47
C ILE A 101 -11.37 1.60 5.86
N ASP A 102 -11.98 0.77 6.70
CA ASP A 102 -11.31 0.27 7.90
C ASP A 102 -10.71 -1.09 7.62
N LEU A 103 -9.42 -1.22 7.92
CA LEU A 103 -8.67 -2.46 7.78
C LEU A 103 -8.26 -2.96 9.16
N ALA A 104 -8.56 -4.22 9.46
CA ALA A 104 -8.18 -4.85 10.73
C ALA A 104 -7.65 -6.26 10.53
N TRP A 105 -6.88 -6.74 11.50
CA TRP A 105 -6.29 -8.08 11.52
C TRP A 105 -6.68 -8.81 12.80
N ASN A 106 -7.18 -10.03 12.69
CA ASN A 106 -7.58 -10.84 13.84
C ASN A 106 -6.67 -12.04 14.14
N GLY A 107 -5.52 -12.14 13.46
CA GLY A 107 -4.59 -13.27 13.58
C GLY A 107 -4.63 -14.27 12.42
N THR A 108 -5.77 -14.39 11.74
CA THR A 108 -5.95 -15.34 10.62
C THR A 108 -6.65 -14.73 9.41
N HIS A 109 -7.45 -13.70 9.63
CA HIS A 109 -8.22 -13.01 8.61
C HIS A 109 -7.90 -11.52 8.58
N ALA A 110 -7.83 -11.00 7.36
CA ALA A 110 -7.95 -9.58 7.07
C ALA A 110 -9.43 -9.21 7.05
N LEU A 111 -9.81 -8.30 7.94
CA LEU A 111 -11.16 -7.77 8.05
C LEU A 111 -11.19 -6.42 7.35
N VAL A 112 -12.05 -6.31 6.34
CA VAL A 112 -12.18 -5.11 5.49
C VAL A 112 -13.58 -4.59 5.68
N ARG A 113 -13.70 -3.31 6.01
CA ARG A 113 -14.99 -2.62 6.11
C ARG A 113 -14.96 -1.43 5.17
N LEU A 114 -15.97 -1.31 4.31
CA LEU A 114 -16.12 -0.17 3.41
C LEU A 114 -17.41 0.58 3.74
N TYR A 115 -17.32 1.90 3.83
CA TYR A 115 -18.46 2.79 4.02
C TYR A 115 -18.34 4.06 3.18
N ALA A 116 -19.49 4.63 2.82
CA ALA A 116 -19.55 5.86 2.04
C ALA A 116 -19.30 7.07 2.95
N SER A 117 -18.21 7.80 2.70
CA SER A 117 -17.78 8.95 3.51
C SER A 117 -18.00 10.26 2.75
N PHE A 118 -19.22 10.48 2.26
CA PHE A 118 -19.54 11.65 1.44
C PHE A 118 -20.96 12.14 1.62
N TYR A 119 -21.13 13.43 1.32
CA TYR A 119 -22.43 14.09 1.30
C TYR A 119 -22.65 14.68 -0.10
N SER A 120 -23.75 14.31 -0.72
CA SER A 120 -24.19 14.82 -2.02
C SER A 120 -25.61 15.38 -1.92
N VAL A 121 -25.94 16.32 -2.80
CA VAL A 121 -27.32 16.81 -2.96
C VAL A 121 -28.19 15.77 -3.70
N ASP A 122 -27.55 14.84 -4.42
CA ASP A 122 -28.23 13.73 -5.08
C ASP A 122 -28.56 12.61 -4.07
N ASP A 123 -29.83 12.55 -3.68
CA ASP A 123 -30.37 11.56 -2.75
C ASP A 123 -30.24 10.11 -3.26
N SER A 124 -30.25 9.91 -4.59
CA SER A 124 -30.04 8.58 -5.17
C SER A 124 -28.63 8.08 -4.88
N LEU A 125 -27.63 8.95 -5.05
CA LEU A 125 -26.22 8.64 -4.82
C LEU A 125 -25.94 8.42 -3.33
N MET A 126 -26.62 9.15 -2.45
CA MET A 126 -26.52 8.97 -1.00
C MET A 126 -27.10 7.63 -0.55
N ASN A 127 -28.25 7.22 -1.10
CA ASN A 127 -28.92 5.97 -0.71
C ASN A 127 -28.30 4.73 -1.37
N HIS A 128 -27.74 4.88 -2.59
CA HIS A 128 -27.18 3.79 -3.38
C HIS A 128 -25.79 4.19 -3.93
N PRO A 129 -24.77 4.30 -3.06
CA PRO A 129 -23.44 4.70 -3.49
C PRO A 129 -22.85 3.66 -4.46
N PRO A 130 -21.99 4.02 -5.41
CA PRO A 130 -21.50 3.07 -6.42
C PRO A 130 -20.55 2.02 -5.81
N PRO A 131 -20.47 0.79 -6.38
CA PRO A 131 -19.49 -0.19 -5.97
C PRO A 131 -18.05 0.32 -6.14
N VAL A 132 -17.20 0.05 -5.16
CA VAL A 132 -15.80 0.49 -5.13
C VAL A 132 -14.88 -0.71 -5.36
N PRO A 133 -13.99 -0.63 -6.37
CA PRO A 133 -12.93 -1.63 -6.52
C PRO A 133 -11.85 -1.40 -5.45
N ILE A 134 -11.55 -2.46 -4.71
CA ILE A 134 -10.55 -2.46 -3.64
C ILE A 134 -9.50 -3.51 -3.98
N GLN A 135 -8.24 -3.12 -3.86
CA GLN A 135 -7.11 -4.03 -3.97
C GLN A 135 -6.52 -4.27 -2.59
N ILE A 136 -6.34 -5.54 -2.24
CA ILE A 136 -5.77 -5.96 -0.96
C ILE A 136 -4.48 -6.71 -1.20
N ASP A 137 -3.41 -6.22 -0.61
CA ASP A 137 -2.09 -6.79 -0.72
C ASP A 137 -1.60 -7.21 0.66
N LEU A 138 -1.04 -8.42 0.73
CA LEU A 138 -0.38 -8.93 1.92
C LEU A 138 1.07 -9.23 1.57
N GLU A 139 1.99 -8.56 2.25
CA GLU A 139 3.42 -8.66 1.97
C GLU A 139 4.26 -8.87 3.24
N PRO A 140 5.33 -9.66 3.18
CA PRO A 140 6.28 -9.76 4.28
C PRO A 140 7.14 -8.49 4.36
N LEU A 141 7.36 -8.00 5.57
CA LEU A 141 8.26 -6.91 5.88
C LEU A 141 9.66 -7.45 6.17
N THR A 142 10.63 -7.04 5.36
CA THR A 142 12.04 -7.21 5.68
C THR A 142 12.51 -6.17 6.69
N LEU A 143 13.32 -6.62 7.66
CA LEU A 143 13.83 -5.81 8.76
C LEU A 143 12.72 -5.15 9.61
N GLY A 144 11.48 -5.64 9.53
CA GLY A 144 10.34 -5.15 10.31
C GLY A 144 9.66 -3.90 9.77
N PHE A 145 10.15 -3.26 8.71
CA PHE A 145 9.55 -2.05 8.14
C PHE A 145 9.56 -1.95 6.62
N LEU A 146 10.40 -2.72 5.92
CA LEU A 146 10.57 -2.60 4.47
C LEU A 146 9.76 -3.67 3.72
N PRO A 147 8.71 -3.32 2.96
CA PRO A 147 7.98 -4.25 2.11
C PRO A 147 8.91 -5.03 1.18
N SER A 148 8.66 -6.34 1.05
CA SER A 148 9.49 -7.17 0.19
C SER A 148 9.46 -6.77 -1.29
N SER A 149 8.36 -6.14 -1.75
CA SER A 149 8.22 -5.58 -3.10
C SER A 149 9.18 -4.41 -3.38
N LEU A 150 9.65 -3.70 -2.34
CA LEU A 150 10.60 -2.58 -2.49
C LEU A 150 12.06 -3.02 -2.61
N LYS A 151 12.38 -4.30 -2.37
CA LYS A 151 13.78 -4.78 -2.43
C LYS A 151 14.48 -4.49 -3.75
N PRO A 152 13.88 -4.72 -4.94
CA PRO A 152 14.55 -4.43 -6.20
C PRO A 152 14.85 -2.94 -6.37
N ILE A 153 13.93 -2.08 -5.92
CA ILE A 153 14.09 -0.62 -5.97
C ILE A 153 15.25 -0.19 -5.08
N VAL A 154 15.28 -0.67 -3.83
CA VAL A 154 16.37 -0.39 -2.88
C VAL A 154 17.71 -0.87 -3.44
N ALA A 155 17.76 -2.04 -4.08
CA ALA A 155 18.97 -2.56 -4.69
C ALA A 155 19.48 -1.65 -5.83
N VAL A 156 18.59 -1.19 -6.72
CA VAL A 156 18.95 -0.26 -7.80
C VAL A 156 19.46 1.06 -7.24
N ILE A 157 18.77 1.64 -6.25
CA ILE A 157 19.21 2.88 -5.59
C ILE A 157 20.59 2.71 -4.96
N ALA A 158 20.84 1.59 -4.28
CA ALA A 158 22.14 1.30 -3.68
C ALA A 158 23.26 1.22 -4.73
N VAL A 159 23.01 0.57 -5.87
CA VAL A 159 23.96 0.49 -6.99
C VAL A 159 24.27 1.88 -7.57
N ILE A 160 23.24 2.71 -7.75
CA ILE A 160 23.41 4.09 -8.23
C ILE A 160 24.26 4.90 -7.25
N ILE A 161 23.99 4.80 -5.94
CA ILE A 161 24.76 5.52 -4.92
C ILE A 161 26.22 5.08 -4.94
N ILE A 162 26.50 3.77 -4.90
CA ILE A 162 27.87 3.25 -4.87
C ILE A 162 28.64 3.63 -6.13
N SER A 163 28.02 3.55 -7.31
CA SER A 163 28.66 3.93 -8.59
C SER A 163 28.89 5.44 -8.73
N SER A 164 28.12 6.28 -8.02
CA SER A 164 28.30 7.73 -8.03
C SER A 164 29.54 8.20 -7.25
N ILE A 165 29.99 7.44 -6.24
CA ILE A 165 31.13 7.79 -5.38
C ILE A 165 32.43 7.99 -6.18
N PRO A 166 32.89 7.04 -7.02
CA PRO A 166 34.10 7.24 -7.81
C PRO A 166 33.95 8.38 -8.81
N PHE A 167 32.75 8.58 -9.36
CA PHE A 167 32.47 9.69 -10.28
C PHE A 167 32.61 11.06 -9.60
N ALA A 168 32.06 11.20 -8.39
CA ALA A 168 32.24 12.39 -7.57
C ALA A 168 33.71 12.65 -7.24
N PHE A 169 34.46 11.59 -6.90
CA PHE A 169 35.89 11.70 -6.62
C PHE A 169 36.70 12.19 -7.83
N LEU A 170 36.40 11.68 -9.03
CA LEU A 170 37.05 12.12 -10.28
C LEU A 170 36.75 13.60 -10.59
N ILE A 171 35.52 14.05 -10.38
CA ILE A 171 35.13 15.46 -10.58
C ILE A 171 35.91 16.37 -9.61
N LEU A 172 35.94 16.02 -8.32
CA LEU A 172 36.66 16.80 -7.31
C LEU A 172 38.16 16.85 -7.60
N ARG A 173 38.76 15.76 -8.09
CA ARG A 173 40.17 15.73 -8.47
C ARG A 173 40.45 16.65 -9.66
N LYS A 174 39.58 16.67 -10.67
CA LYS A 174 39.73 17.55 -11.84
C LYS A 174 39.68 19.03 -11.44
N GLN A 175 38.75 19.41 -10.57
CA GLN A 175 38.63 20.80 -10.08
C GLN A 175 39.84 21.30 -9.29
N LYS A 176 40.68 20.41 -8.74
CA LYS A 176 41.88 20.80 -7.99
C LYS A 176 43.11 20.99 -8.90
N LEU A 177 43.04 20.53 -10.15
CA LEU A 177 44.12 20.62 -11.13
C LEU A 177 44.01 21.85 -12.04
N ASP A 178 42.82 22.45 -12.11
CA ASP A 178 42.53 23.73 -12.79
C ASP A 178 42.62 24.89 -11.77
#